data_AF-A0A968F2H9-F1
#
_entry.id   AF-A0A968F2H9-F1
#
_cell.length_a   1.000
_cell.length_b   1.000
_cell.length_c   1.000
_cell.angle_alpha   90.00
_cell.angle_beta   90.00
_cell.angle_gamma   90.00
#
_symmetry.space_group_name_H-M   'P 1'
#
loop_
_entity.id
_entity.type
_entity.pdbx_description
1 polymer ?
#
loop_
_entity_poly.entity_id
_entity_poly.type
_entity_poly.pdbx_seq_one_letter_code
_entity_poly.pdbx_strand_id
1 'polypeptide(L)' 'YMYDHFRKVNTYAVALAEAIGLSPDQVANLSTAALRHDVGKIGIPDKVFNKKGRLNEEDWKAVKTHPELGANIF' A
#
# COMPACT_ATOMS: atom_id res chain seq x y z
N TYR A 1 -7.17 1.35 12.51
CA TYR A 1 -6.38 0.29 11.84
C TYR A 1 -5.69 0.80 10.59
N MET A 2 -6.41 1.14 9.52
CA MET A 2 -5.81 1.57 8.24
C MET A 2 -4.99 2.87 8.35
N TYR A 3 -5.50 3.87 9.09
CA TYR A 3 -4.78 5.12 9.37
C TYR A 3 -3.43 4.93 10.07
N ASP A 4 -3.38 4.01 11.02
CA ASP A 4 -2.17 3.70 11.78
C ASP A 4 -1.17 2.90 10.93
N HIS A 5 -1.66 1.99 10.08
CA HIS A 5 -0.84 1.20 9.15
C HIS A 5 -0.04 2.07 8.19
N PHE A 6 -0.69 2.91 7.39
CA PHE A 6 0.05 3.68 6.37
C PHE A 6 0.97 4.73 7.00
N ARG A 7 0.66 5.27 8.18
CA ARG A 7 1.58 6.17 8.90
C ARG A 7 2.83 5.45 9.36
N LYS A 8 2.70 4.27 9.96
CA LYS A 8 3.85 3.46 10.39
C LYS A 8 4.73 3.07 9.20
N VAL A 9 4.11 2.57 8.12
CA VAL A 9 4.83 2.24 6.87
C VAL A 9 5.57 3.47 6.34
N ASN A 10 4.91 4.63 6.30
CA ASN A 10 5.53 5.88 5.86
C ASN A 10 6.74 6.27 6.72
N THR A 11 6.60 6.21 8.06
CA THR A 11 7.70 6.51 8.98
C THR A 11 8.91 5.61 8.74
N TYR A 12 8.70 4.30 8.59
CA TYR A 12 9.81 3.38 8.32
C TYR A 12 10.43 3.60 6.94
N ALA A 13 9.61 3.86 5.91
CA ALA A 13 10.09 4.11 4.56
C ALA A 13 10.96 5.36 4.48
N VAL A 14 10.52 6.47 5.10
CA VAL A 14 11.30 7.72 5.16
C VAL A 14 12.61 7.53 5.93
N ALA A 15 12.57 6.91 7.12
CA ALA A 15 13.77 6.68 7.91
C ALA A 15 14.80 5.81 7.18
N LEU A 16 14.35 4.78 6.44
CA LEU A 16 15.23 3.96 5.63
C LEU A 16 15.81 4.74 4.45
N ALA A 17 14.98 5.54 3.77
CA ALA A 17 15.40 6.35 2.62
C ALA A 17 16.48 7.37 2.99
N GLU A 18 16.31 8.04 4.13
CA GLU A 18 17.32 8.94 4.68
C GLU A 18 18.60 8.19 5.07
N ALA A 19 18.47 7.02 5.70
CA ALA A 19 19.63 6.22 6.12
C ALA A 19 20.48 5.70 4.95
N ILE A 20 19.88 5.48 3.77
CA ILE A 20 20.60 5.07 2.56
C ILE A 20 21.04 6.26 1.68
N GLY A 21 20.79 7.50 2.12
CA GLY A 21 21.26 8.71 1.44
C GLY A 21 20.47 9.13 0.21
N LEU A 22 19.16 8.84 0.15
CA LEU A 22 18.30 9.37 -0.91
C LEU A 22 18.18 10.90 -0.81
N SER A 23 17.99 11.56 -1.95
CA SER A 23 17.80 13.01 -1.99
C SER A 23 16.48 13.43 -1.34
N PRO A 24 16.35 14.69 -0.88
CA PRO A 24 15.10 15.19 -0.31
C PRO A 24 13.89 14.98 -1.23
N ASP A 25 14.07 15.18 -2.54
CA ASP A 25 13.01 14.96 -3.54
C ASP A 25 12.61 13.49 -3.64
N GLN A 26 13.58 12.58 -3.59
CA GLN A 26 13.32 11.13 -3.59
C GLN A 26 12.60 10.69 -2.31
N VAL A 27 12.98 11.23 -1.14
CA VAL A 27 12.32 10.98 0.13
C VAL A 27 10.87 11.50 0.11
N ALA A 28 10.64 12.70 -0.42
CA ALA A 28 9.30 13.28 -0.54
C ALA A 28 8.38 12.46 -1.47
N ASN A 29 8.91 12.00 -2.60
CA ASN A 29 8.20 11.12 -3.52
C ASN A 29 7.88 9.77 -2.88
N LEU A 30 8.85 9.15 -2.19
CA LEU A 30 8.64 7.89 -1.47
C LEU A 30 7.58 8.03 -0.38
N SER A 31 7.61 9.12 0.38
CA SER A 31 6.62 9.40 1.43
C SER A 31 5.20 9.48 0.84
N THR A 32 5.06 10.19 -0.28
CA THR A 32 3.78 10.29 -0.99
C THR A 32 3.29 8.93 -1.49
N ALA A 33 4.19 8.12 -2.06
CA ALA A 33 3.87 6.77 -2.52
C ALA A 33 3.48 5.85 -1.35
N ALA A 34 4.23 5.87 -0.25
CA ALA A 34 3.97 5.05 0.93
C ALA A 34 2.62 5.38 1.59
N LEU A 35 2.20 6.65 1.61
CA LEU A 35 0.88 7.04 2.12
C LEU A 35 -0.28 6.54 1.25
N ARG A 36 -0.06 6.32 -0.03
CA ARG A 36 -1.10 5.97 -1.02
C ARG A 36 -1.04 4.53 -1.52
N HIS A 37 0.00 3.76 -1.14
CA HIS A 37 0.32 2.45 -1.73
C HIS A 37 -0.85 1.45 -1.76
N ASP A 38 -1.77 1.56 -0.80
CA ASP A 38 -2.89 0.64 -0.61
C ASP A 38 -4.22 1.14 -1.22
N VAL A 39 -4.24 2.28 -1.91
CA VAL A 39 -5.49 2.90 -2.41
C VAL A 39 -6.29 1.98 -3.33
N GLY A 40 -5.61 1.15 -4.15
CA GLY A 40 -6.28 0.23 -5.06
C GLY A 40 -7.04 -0.91 -4.37
N LYS A 41 -6.94 -1.04 -3.04
CA LYS A 41 -7.81 -1.93 -2.25
C LYS A 41 -9.30 -1.59 -2.41
N ILE A 42 -9.65 -0.36 -2.80
CA ILE A 42 -11.02 0.05 -3.12
C ILE A 42 -11.63 -0.75 -4.28
N GLY A 43 -10.80 -1.28 -5.20
CA GLY A 43 -11.26 -2.10 -6.32
C GLY A 43 -11.32 -3.60 -6.01
N ILE A 44 -10.99 -4.03 -4.79
CA ILE A 44 -11.07 -5.44 -4.38
C ILE A 44 -12.53 -5.78 -4.02
N PRO A 45 -13.10 -6.89 -4.53
CA PRO A 45 -14.48 -7.26 -4.22
C PRO A 45 -14.72 -7.42 -2.71
N ASP A 46 -15.85 -6.89 -2.21
CA ASP A 46 -16.21 -6.94 -0.77
C ASP A 46 -16.19 -8.35 -0.18
N LYS A 47 -16.61 -9.35 -0.99
CA LYS A 47 -16.59 -10.77 -0.59
C LYS A 47 -15.19 -11.30 -0.26
N VAL A 48 -14.16 -10.69 -0.83
CA VAL A 48 -12.74 -11.00 -0.59
C VAL A 48 -12.21 -10.08 0.52
N PHE A 49 -12.47 -8.78 0.41
CA PHE A 49 -11.95 -7.77 1.35
C PHE A 49 -12.44 -7.99 2.79
N ASN A 50 -13.70 -8.35 2.98
CA ASN A 50 -14.32 -8.56 4.29
C ASN A 50 -14.35 -10.04 4.71
N LYS A 51 -13.63 -10.92 4.00
CA LYS A 51 -13.66 -12.36 4.27
C LYS A 51 -13.09 -12.67 5.65
N LYS A 52 -13.89 -13.38 6.46
CA LYS A 52 -13.43 -13.92 7.76
C LYS A 52 -12.75 -15.27 7.51
N GLY A 53 -11.50 -15.42 7.95
CA GLY A 53 -10.72 -16.64 7.78
C GLY A 53 -9.66 -16.52 6.68
N ARG A 54 -9.06 -17.66 6.30
CA ARG A 54 -7.98 -17.67 5.31
C ARG A 54 -8.52 -17.38 3.91
N LEU A 55 -7.76 -16.58 3.17
CA LEU A 55 -7.96 -16.40 1.74
C LEU A 55 -7.57 -17.68 1.00
N ASN A 56 -8.40 -18.09 0.05
CA ASN A 56 -8.05 -19.14 -0.90
C ASN A 56 -7.21 -18.56 -2.05
N GLU A 57 -6.84 -19.40 -3.01
CA GLU A 57 -5.98 -18.96 -4.13
C GLU A 57 -6.64 -17.87 -4.98
N GLU A 58 -7.94 -17.97 -5.26
CA GLU A 58 -8.68 -16.98 -6.05
C GLU A 58 -8.84 -15.64 -5.32
N ASP A 59 -9.08 -15.69 -4.00
CA ASP A 59 -9.09 -14.50 -3.15
C ASP A 59 -7.72 -13.80 -3.19
N TRP A 60 -6.64 -14.56 -3.11
CA TRP A 60 -5.29 -14.02 -3.22
C TRP A 60 -4.98 -13.43 -4.59
N LYS A 61 -5.45 -14.06 -5.68
CA LYS A 61 -5.34 -13.50 -7.04
C LYS A 61 -6.01 -12.13 -7.10
N ALA A 62 -7.22 -12.01 -6.56
CA ALA A 62 -7.91 -10.72 -6.48
C ALA A 62 -7.13 -9.71 -5.65
N VAL A 63 -6.69 -10.04 -4.42
CA VAL A 63 -5.93 -9.10 -3.57
C VAL A 63 -4.66 -8.62 -4.24
N LYS A 64 -3.96 -9.47 -5.01
CA LYS A 64 -2.71 -9.12 -5.70
C LYS A 64 -2.88 -8.08 -6.82
N THR A 65 -4.10 -7.80 -7.29
CA THR A 65 -4.34 -6.77 -8.31
C THR A 65 -4.38 -5.35 -7.73
N HIS A 66 -4.49 -5.19 -6.41
CA HIS A 66 -4.63 -3.87 -5.80
C HIS A 66 -3.52 -2.85 -6.14
N PRO A 67 -2.23 -3.22 -6.36
CA PRO A 67 -1.22 -2.23 -6.73
C PRO A 67 -1.47 -1.69 -8.15
N GLU A 68 -1.83 -2.56 -9.09
CA GLU A 68 -2.17 -2.18 -10.47
C GLU A 68 -3.44 -1.33 -10.51
N LEU A 69 -4.46 -1.70 -9.73
CA LEU A 69 -5.66 -0.89 -9.56
C LEU A 69 -5.34 0.48 -8.98
N GLY A 70 -4.41 0.57 -8.02
CA GLY A 70 -3.96 1.83 -7.44
C GLY A 70 -3.22 2.72 -8.42
N ALA A 71 -2.38 2.13 -9.28
CA ALA A 71 -1.65 2.83 -10.33
C ALA A 71 -2.56 3.35 -11.47
N ASN A 72 -3.77 2.82 -11.62
CA ASN A 72 -4.75 3.35 -12.56
C ASN A 72 -5.58 4.52 -11.99
N ILE A 73 -5.44 4.82 -10.69
CA ILE A 73 -6.14 5.93 -10.02
C ILE A 73 -5.27 7.20 -9.99
N PHE A 74 -3.94 7.06 -10.04
CA PHE A 74 -2.95 8.14 -9.96
C PHE A 74 -1.88 7.97 -11.04
#